data_AF-A0AA44FAF3-F1
#
_entry.id   AF-A0AA44FAF3-F1
#
_cell.length_a   1.000
_cell.length_b   1.000
_cell.length_c   1.000
_cell.angle_alpha   90.00
_cell.angle_beta   90.00
_cell.angle_gamma   90.00
#
_symmetry.space_group_name_H-M   'P 1'
#
loop_
_entity.id
_entity.type
_entity.pdbx_description
1 polymer ?
#
loop_
_entity_poly.entity_id
_entity_poly.type
_entity_poly.pdbx_seq_one_letter_code
_entity_poly.pdbx_strand_id
1 'polypeptide(L)' 'MSAAVSLFEHPISDRDRGFLRHVARADAWCDIRHGELPSAVQCMRAGYVRLSNDKRQAMITDSGQAYLRKWMGVH' A
#
# COMPACT_ATOMS: atom_id res chain seq x y z
N MET A 1 19.31 -2.97 -11.68
CA MET A 1 18.89 -1.59 -11.34
C MET A 1 18.35 -1.61 -9.92
N SER A 2 19.18 -1.26 -8.93
CA SER A 2 18.74 -1.16 -7.53
C SER A 2 18.14 0.23 -7.33
N ALA A 3 16.81 0.32 -7.33
CA ALA A 3 16.13 1.53 -6.90
C ALA A 3 16.37 1.67 -5.39
N ALA A 4 17.12 2.69 -4.99
CA ALA A 4 17.21 3.10 -3.60
C ALA A 4 15.78 3.32 -3.08
N VAL A 5 15.35 2.46 -2.15
CA VAL A 5 14.09 2.64 -1.42
C VAL A 5 14.24 3.96 -0.68
N SER A 6 13.49 4.96 -1.14
CA SER A 6 13.53 6.31 -0.57
C SER A 6 13.33 6.22 0.94
N LEU A 7 14.31 6.72 1.70
CA LEU A 7 14.36 6.73 3.16
C LEU A 7 13.30 7.65 3.80
N PHE A 8 12.47 8.31 2.98
CA PHE A 8 11.38 9.16 3.42
C PHE A 8 10.04 8.45 3.22
N GLU A 9 9.30 8.27 4.31
CA GLU A 9 7.89 7.86 4.25
C GLU A 9 7.13 8.86 3.38
N HIS A 10 6.47 8.35 2.33
CA HIS A 10 5.64 9.19 1.46
C HIS A 10 4.24 9.28 2.07
N PRO A 11 3.83 10.43 2.61
CA PRO A 11 2.48 10.55 3.15
C PRO A 11 1.47 10.34 2.03
N ILE A 12 0.47 9.51 2.30
CA ILE A 12 -0.64 9.21 1.39
C ILE A 12 -1.94 9.81 1.93
N SER A 13 -2.91 10.04 1.04
CA SER A 13 -4.21 10.63 1.42
C SER A 13 -5.00 9.71 2.36
N ASP A 14 -6.00 10.24 3.07
CA ASP A 14 -6.88 9.42 3.92
C ASP A 14 -7.63 8.34 3.14
N ARG A 15 -8.00 8.65 1.89
CA ARG A 15 -8.60 7.70 0.96
C ARG A 15 -7.65 6.54 0.69
N ASP A 16 -6.39 6.85 0.37
CA ASP A 16 -5.37 5.85 0.06
C ASP A 16 -4.97 5.05 1.30
N ARG A 17 -4.96 5.69 2.49
CA ARG A 17 -4.81 4.99 3.77
C ARG A 17 -5.95 4.00 4.01
N GLY A 18 -7.18 4.38 3.65
CA GLY A 18 -8.33 3.49 3.69
C GLY A 18 -8.13 2.24 2.84
N PHE A 19 -7.65 2.41 1.60
CA PHE A 19 -7.27 1.30 0.74
C PHE A 19 -6.14 0.46 1.34
N LEU A 20 -5.06 1.07 1.83
CA LEU A 20 -3.94 0.35 2.44
C LEU A 20 -4.36 -0.49 3.66
N ARG A 21 -5.27 0.02 4.50
CA ARG A 21 -5.87 -0.75 5.61
C ARG A 21 -6.72 -1.91 5.12
N HIS A 22 -7.43 -1.74 4.00
CA HIS A 22 -8.20 -2.83 3.39
C HIS A 22 -7.29 -3.99 2.97
N VAL A 23 -6.19 -3.69 2.26
CA VAL A 23 -5.20 -4.69 1.84
C VAL A 23 -4.56 -5.38 3.05
N ALA A 24 -4.21 -4.63 4.09
CA ALA A 24 -3.58 -5.18 5.31
C ALA A 24 -4.47 -6.17 6.07
N ARG A 25 -5.79 -6.02 5.98
CA ARG A 25 -6.77 -6.93 6.59
C ARG A 25 -7.00 -8.21 5.79
N ALA A 26 -6.64 -8.23 4.51
CA ALA A 26 -6.87 -9.34 3.60
C ALA A 26 -5.66 -10.28 3.54
N ASP A 27 -5.05 -10.62 4.69
CA ASP A 27 -3.88 -11.51 4.79
C ASP A 27 -2.76 -11.18 3.77
N ALA A 28 -2.51 -9.88 3.60
CA ALA A 28 -1.48 -9.30 2.73
C ALA A 28 -1.75 -9.27 1.21
N TRP A 29 -2.83 -9.85 0.69
CA TRP A 29 -3.16 -9.82 -0.75
C TRP A 29 -4.66 -9.67 -1.00
N CYS A 30 -5.08 -8.72 -1.84
CA CYS A 30 -6.49 -8.58 -2.21
C CYS A 30 -6.68 -8.24 -3.69
N ASP A 31 -7.85 -8.60 -4.21
CA ASP A 31 -8.34 -8.09 -5.49
C ASP A 31 -8.68 -6.60 -5.39
N ILE A 32 -8.32 -5.84 -6.41
CA ILE A 32 -8.61 -4.41 -6.54
C ILE A 32 -10.03 -4.27 -7.10
N ARG A 33 -10.92 -3.65 -6.32
CA ARG A 33 -12.31 -3.45 -6.74
C ARG A 33 -12.44 -2.26 -7.68
N HIS A 34 -13.59 -2.18 -8.35
CA HIS A 34 -13.91 -1.08 -9.24
C HIS A 34 -13.83 0.26 -8.51
N GLY A 35 -12.98 1.18 -8.99
CA GLY A 35 -12.74 2.49 -8.37
C GLY A 35 -11.61 2.56 -7.34
N GLU A 36 -11.01 1.43 -6.96
CA GLU A 36 -9.86 1.38 -6.04
C GLU A 36 -8.51 1.50 -6.75
N LEU A 37 -8.47 1.27 -8.07
CA LEU A 37 -7.25 1.32 -8.88
C LEU A 37 -6.45 2.64 -8.70
N PRO A 38 -7.05 3.84 -8.65
CA PRO A 38 -6.30 5.06 -8.36
C PRO A 38 -5.55 5.01 -7.03
N SER A 39 -6.21 4.54 -5.97
CA SER A 39 -5.61 4.42 -4.63
C SER A 39 -4.55 3.32 -4.58
N ALA A 40 -4.78 2.21 -5.28
CA ALA A 40 -3.80 1.14 -5.43
C ALA A 40 -2.51 1.64 -6.11
N VAL A 41 -2.64 2.44 -7.17
CA VAL A 41 -1.50 3.05 -7.88
C VAL A 41 -0.76 4.05 -6.99
N GLN A 42 -1.46 4.88 -6.20
CA GLN A 42 -0.80 5.81 -5.29
C GLN A 42 -0.05 5.07 -4.17
N CYS A 43 -0.67 4.05 -3.57
CA CYS A 43 -0.01 3.21 -2.57
C CYS A 43 1.21 2.49 -3.15
N MET A 44 1.16 2.07 -4.41
CA MET A 44 2.29 1.44 -5.10
C MET A 44 3.42 2.44 -5.33
N ARG A 45 3.10 3.66 -5.78
CA ARG A 45 4.09 4.73 -5.99
C ARG A 45 4.78 5.13 -4.67
N ALA A 46 4.04 5.10 -3.57
CA ALA A 46 4.58 5.33 -2.23
C ALA A 46 5.38 4.13 -1.67
N GLY A 47 5.41 3.00 -2.38
CA GLY A 47 6.14 1.80 -1.98
C GLY A 47 5.43 0.93 -0.92
N TYR A 48 4.16 1.19 -0.62
CA TYR A 48 3.39 0.50 0.41
C TYR A 48 2.67 -0.75 -0.08
N VAL A 49 2.44 -0.86 -1.38
CA VAL A 49 1.88 -2.07 -2.01
C VAL A 49 2.65 -2.41 -3.29
N ARG A 50 2.56 -3.68 -3.69
CA ARG A 50 2.92 -4.15 -5.03
C ARG A 50 1.64 -4.53 -5.76
N LEU A 51 1.58 -4.21 -7.04
CA LEU A 51 0.47 -4.64 -7.89
C LEU A 51 0.87 -5.89 -8.68
N SER A 52 -0.09 -6.77 -8.94
CA SER A 52 0.08 -7.83 -9.94
C SER A 52 0.32 -7.23 -11.33
N ASN A 53 0.89 -8.03 -12.24
CA ASN A 53 1.19 -7.58 -13.61
C ASN A 53 -0.06 -7.09 -14.36
N ASP A 54 -1.21 -7.70 -14.11
CA ASP A 54 -2.50 -7.33 -14.69
C ASP A 54 -3.22 -6.20 -13.92
N LYS A 55 -2.61 -5.71 -12.84
CA LYS A 55 -3.14 -4.66 -11.94
C LYS A 55 -4.50 -5.00 -11.34
N ARG A 56 -4.84 -6.28 -11.25
CA ARG A 56 -6.07 -6.75 -10.61
C ARG A 56 -5.92 -7.00 -9.13
N GLN A 57 -4.69 -7.14 -8.65
CA GLN A 57 -4.43 -7.48 -7.26
C GLN A 57 -3.38 -6.57 -6.65
N ALA A 58 -3.49 -6.34 -5.35
CA ALA A 58 -2.58 -5.54 -4.56
C ALA A 58 -2.09 -6.32 -3.34
N MET A 59 -0.77 -6.38 -3.17
CA MET A 59 -0.10 -7.03 -2.06
C MET A 59 0.57 -5.97 -1.18
N ILE A 60 0.40 -6.02 0.14
CA ILE A 60 1.07 -5.07 1.04
C ILE A 60 2.56 -5.38 1.15
N THR A 61 3.40 -4.35 1.20
CA THR A 61 4.85 -4.48 1.44
C THR A 61 5.17 -4.34 2.93
N ASP A 62 6.39 -4.71 3.32
CA ASP A 62 6.88 -4.49 4.69
C ASP A 62 6.84 -3.01 5.08
N SER A 63 7.19 -2.11 4.15
CA SER A 63 7.10 -0.67 4.34
C SER A 63 5.65 -0.21 4.55
N GLY A 64 4.69 -0.79 3.82
CA GLY A 64 3.26 -0.51 4.01
C GLY A 64 2.74 -0.97 5.37
N GLN A 65 3.18 -2.14 5.85
CA GLN A 65 2.84 -2.60 7.19
C GLN A 65 3.46 -1.71 8.28
N ALA A 66 4.74 -1.35 8.14
CA ALA A 66 5.43 -0.47 9.09
C ALA A 66 4.75 0.91 9.17
N TYR A 67 4.37 1.46 8.02
CA TYR A 67 3.61 2.71 7.94
C TYR A 67 2.28 2.62 8.71
N LEU A 68 1.51 1.54 8.51
CA LEU A 68 0.26 1.34 9.25
C LEU A 68 0.47 1.17 10.75
N ARG A 69 1.50 0.43 11.19
CA ARG A 69 1.80 0.23 12.62
C ARG A 69 2.12 1.55 13.31
N LYS A 70 3.00 2.38 12.71
CA LYS A 70 3.29 3.74 13.19
C LYS A 70 2.03 4.58 13.30
N TRP A 71 1.16 4.53 12.28
CA TRP A 71 -0.05 5.33 12.26
C TRP A 71 -1.10 4.88 13.28
N MET A 72 -1.19 3.57 13.56
CA MET A 72 -2.10 3.01 14.57
C MET A 72 -1.58 3.14 16.00
N GLY A 73 -0.38 3.70 16.21
CA GLY A 73 0.21 3.85 17.54
C GLY A 73 0.58 2.52 18.21
N VAL A 74 0.64 1.42 17.46
CA VAL A 74 1.01 0.10 17.99
C VAL A 74 2.54 0.04 18.00
N HIS A 75 3.13 0.24 19.18
CA HIS A 75 4.56 0.01 19.46
C HIS A 75 4.81 -1.47 19.73
#